data_AF-A0A967LSS1-F1
#
_entry.id   AF-A0A967LSS1-F1
#
_cell.length_a   1.000
_cell.length_b   1.000
_cell.length_c   1.000
_cell.angle_alpha   90.00
_cell.angle_beta   90.00
_cell.angle_gamma   90.00
#
_symmetry.space_group_name_H-M   'P 1'
#
loop_
_entity.id
_entity.type
_entity.pdbx_description
1 polymer ?
#
loop_
_entity_poly.entity_id
_entity_poly.type
_entity_poly.pdbx_seq_one_letter_code
_entity_poly.pdbx_strand_id
1 'polypeptide(L)' 'VDAATFPNWDGTEQMWPFTLVGDELKFTVPAASGGGTAVTVWKRAK' A
#
# COMPACT_ATOMS: atom_id res chain seq x y z
N VAL A 1 -2.88 1.60 -11.29
CA VAL A 1 -1.45 1.30 -11.06
C VAL A 1 -0.85 1.00 -12.41
N ASP A 2 0.07 1.83 -12.89
CA ASP A 2 0.59 1.67 -14.26
C ASP A 2 1.72 0.63 -14.32
N ALA A 3 2.59 0.61 -13.31
CA ALA A 3 3.57 -0.44 -13.06
C ALA A 3 3.90 -0.53 -11.56
N ALA A 4 4.12 -1.74 -11.04
CA ALA A 4 4.45 -2.01 -9.65
C ALA A 4 5.59 -3.03 -9.52
N THR A 5 6.28 -3.00 -8.38
CA THR A 5 7.30 -4.01 -8.03
C THR A 5 6.72 -5.42 -7.93
N PHE A 6 5.42 -5.51 -7.63
CA PHE A 6 4.65 -6.75 -7.69
C PHE A 6 3.77 -6.71 -8.94
N PRO A 7 4.13 -7.42 -10.03
CA PRO A 7 3.47 -7.28 -11.34
C PRO A 7 1.98 -7.64 -11.35
N ASN A 8 1.51 -8.39 -10.35
CA ASN A 8 0.10 -8.72 -10.21
C ASN A 8 -0.80 -7.49 -9.93
N TRP A 9 -0.24 -6.32 -9.67
CA TRP A 9 -0.99 -5.07 -9.50
C TRP A 9 -0.97 -4.18 -10.75
N ASP A 10 -0.21 -4.54 -11.79
CA ASP A 10 -0.13 -3.73 -13.00
C ASP A 10 -1.48 -3.63 -13.71
N GLY A 11 -1.84 -2.43 -14.16
CA GLY A 11 -3.12 -2.14 -14.81
C GLY A 11 -4.34 -2.19 -13.89
N THR A 12 -4.16 -2.47 -12.59
CA THR A 12 -5.28 -2.59 -11.64
C THR A 12 -5.57 -1.26 -10.94
N GLU A 13 -6.83 -1.06 -10.57
CA GLU A 13 -7.23 -0.04 -9.61
C GLU A 13 -7.06 -0.60 -8.19
N GLN A 14 -6.42 0.17 -7.31
CA GLN A 14 -6.16 -0.21 -5.92
C GLN A 14 -6.78 0.82 -5.00
N MET A 15 -7.65 0.36 -4.11
CA MET A 15 -8.24 1.19 -3.05
C MET A 15 -7.92 0.55 -1.71
N TRP A 16 -7.02 1.18 -0.96
CA TRP A 16 -6.56 0.69 0.34
C TRP A 16 -6.92 1.68 1.45
N PRO A 17 -7.51 1.22 2.56
CA PRO A 17 -7.76 2.08 3.70
C PRO A 17 -6.43 2.55 4.29
N PHE A 18 -6.37 3.83 4.66
CA PHE A 18 -5.20 4.43 5.28
C PHE A 18 -5.57 5.37 6.43
N THR A 19 -4.61 5.60 7.31
CA THR A 19 -4.63 6.63 8.35
C THR A 19 -3.37 7.46 8.26
N LEU A 20 -3.49 8.77 8.39
CA LEU A 20 -2.37 9.70 8.46
C LEU A 20 -2.38 10.40 9.83
N VAL A 21 -1.31 10.23 10.61
CA VAL A 21 -1.16 10.85 11.93
C VAL A 21 0.21 11.51 12.01
N GLY A 22 0.23 12.83 12.12
CA GLY A 22 1.48 13.61 12.06
C GLY A 22 2.25 13.33 10.76
N ASP A 23 3.42 12.72 10.91
CA ASP A 23 4.30 12.35 9.79
C ASP A 23 4.25 10.88 9.41
N GLU A 24 3.35 10.08 10.01
CA GLU A 24 3.19 8.67 9.70
C GLU A 24 1.93 8.38 8.88
N LEU A 25 2.13 7.84 7.67
CA LEU A 25 1.07 7.28 6.83
C LEU A 25 1.06 5.76 7.00
N LYS A 26 -0.05 5.21 7.47
CA LYS A 26 -0.26 3.76 7.56
C LYS A 26 -1.37 3.34 6.59
N PHE A 27 -1.11 2.35 5.75
CA PHE A 27 -2.15 1.75 4.88
C PHE A 27 -2.14 0.22 4.95
N THR A 28 -3.30 -0.37 4.69
CA THR A 28 -3.52 -1.82 4.79
C THR A 28 -3.87 -2.38 3.41
N VAL A 29 -3.15 -3.41 2.98
CA VAL A 29 -3.38 -4.14 1.73
C VAL A 29 -3.99 -5.51 2.06
N PRO A 30 -5.32 -5.72 1.90
CA PRO A 30 -5.97 -6.95 2.33
C PRO A 30 -5.54 -8.20 1.56
N ALA A 31 -5.16 -8.02 0.29
CA ALA A 31 -4.69 -9.07 -0.62
C ALA A 31 -3.24 -8.78 -1.04
N ALA A 32 -2.31 -8.94 -0.10
CA ALA A 32 -0.89 -8.76 -0.37
C ALA A 32 -0.38 -9.83 -1.34
N SER A 33 0.61 -9.48 -2.17
CA SER A 33 1.15 -10.41 -3.19
C SER A 33 1.81 -11.66 -2.60
N GLY A 34 2.24 -11.62 -1.33
CA GLY A 34 2.72 -12.79 -0.58
C GLY A 34 1.62 -13.63 0.10
N GLY A 35 0.35 -13.26 -0.09
CA GLY A 35 -0.79 -13.83 0.62
C GLY A 35 -1.13 -13.08 1.92
N GLY A 36 -2.41 -13.15 2.31
CA GLY A 36 -2.93 -12.50 3.51
C GLY A 36 -2.92 -10.96 3.43
N THR A 37 -2.99 -10.32 4.60
CA THR A 37 -3.05 -8.86 4.73
C THR A 37 -1.67 -8.29 5.08
N ALA A 38 -1.23 -7.29 4.33
CA ALA A 38 -0.04 -6.51 4.64
C ALA A 38 -0.41 -5.14 5.22
N VAL A 39 0.45 -4.63 6.10
CA VAL A 39 0.36 -3.28 6.64
C VAL A 39 1.67 -2.57 6.33
N THR A 40 1.58 -1.40 5.71
CA THR A 40 2.75 -0.59 5.36
C THR A 40 2.66 0.74 6.10
N VAL A 41 3.80 1.16 6.65
CA VAL A 41 3.94 2.44 7.36
C VAL A 41 5.05 3.25 6.69
N TRP A 42 4.71 4.44 6.23
CA TRP A 42 5.64 5.41 5.65
C TRP A 42 5.79 6.60 6.58
N LYS A 43 6.99 7.20 6.56
CA LYS A 43 7.28 8.48 7.22
C LYS A 43 7.45 9.57 6.17
N ARG A 44 6.97 10.78 6.47
CA ARG A 44 7.18 11.96 5.62
C ARG A 44 8.68 12.12 5.33
N ALA A 45 9.02 12.23 4.05
CA ALA A 45 10.37 12.60 3.64
C ALA A 45 10.67 14.04 4.10
N LYS A 46 11.94 14.32 4.42
CA LYS A 46 12.37 15.66 4.87
C LYS A 46 12.26 16.70 3.76
#